data_AF-A0A354DES4-F1
#
_entry.id   AF-A0A354DES4-F1
#
_cell.length_a   1.000
_cell.length_b   1.000
_cell.length_c   1.000
_cell.angle_alpha   90.00
_cell.angle_beta   90.00
_cell.angle_gamma   90.00
#
_symmetry.space_group_name_H-M   'P 1'
#
loop_
_entity.id
_entity.type
_entity.pdbx_description
1 polymer ?
#
loop_
_entity_poly.entity_id
_entity_poly.type
_entity_poly.pdbx_seq_one_letter_code
_entity_poly.pdbx_strand_id
1 'polypeptide(L)'
;MNSSHQPLTEDLLGGPLSQVLFPDVYEKANYHLYPYFSRLNQQGKMELILIYKDIDEFSENEESQNQLEFSARESQWMVMLWAQLPGLEPIGYPFLFDTRYSAMREEARQLLAQGQVLIHYLAWEGNNLWYIYQENLSFQHQIEEGTRLFLYAYQFDDEILFEDEDLVEKTMNATELPTGYLEHEGLSIYLNYGALVTELGEEKAREKVMARAFQGIHNVKGAEYFLWVGDRKNNRLSITLTPGFCEEREHPLLPFFMFQPEFEKVKREKPGSFGDIPIVSVQEGILTFIEWNGG
;
A
#
# COMPACT_ATOMS: atom_id res chain seq x y z
N MET A 1 -1.48 25.68 1.25
CA MET A 1 -2.76 26.24 0.75
C MET A 1 -3.73 25.08 0.73
N ASN A 2 -4.78 25.10 1.55
CA ASN A 2 -5.76 24.01 1.57
C ASN A 2 -6.53 24.06 0.26
N SER A 3 -6.27 23.13 -0.65
CA SER A 3 -7.12 22.90 -1.81
C SER A 3 -8.44 22.33 -1.29
N SER A 4 -9.42 23.21 -1.09
CA SER A 4 -10.77 22.82 -0.71
C SER A 4 -11.43 22.14 -1.92
N HIS A 5 -11.62 20.83 -1.87
CA HIS A 5 -12.24 20.04 -2.95
C HIS A 5 -13.78 20.05 -2.87
N GLN A 6 -14.46 20.35 -3.98
CA GLN A 6 -15.93 20.41 -4.01
C GLN A 6 -16.52 19.05 -3.58
N PRO A 7 -17.48 19.01 -2.63
CA PRO A 7 -18.08 17.76 -2.18
C PRO A 7 -18.85 17.09 -3.32
N LEU A 8 -18.84 15.76 -3.33
CA LEU A 8 -19.72 14.98 -4.18
C LEU A 8 -21.06 14.81 -3.46
N THR A 9 -22.12 15.33 -4.05
CA THR A 9 -23.47 15.40 -3.44
C THR A 9 -24.48 14.60 -4.26
N GLU A 10 -25.59 14.19 -3.63
CA GLU A 10 -26.56 13.25 -4.25
C GLU A 10 -27.17 13.76 -5.57
N ASP A 11 -27.23 15.08 -5.77
CA ASP A 11 -27.74 15.72 -6.99
C ASP A 11 -26.88 15.45 -8.23
N LEU A 12 -25.65 14.96 -8.04
CA LEU A 12 -24.74 14.56 -9.11
C LEU A 12 -24.91 13.08 -9.52
N LEU A 13 -25.69 12.30 -8.77
CA LEU A 13 -25.90 10.87 -9.05
C LEU A 13 -26.58 10.65 -10.41
N GLY A 14 -26.16 9.59 -11.09
CA GLY A 14 -26.66 9.21 -12.41
C GLY A 14 -26.21 10.12 -13.54
N GLY A 15 -25.16 10.92 -13.33
CA GLY A 15 -24.65 11.84 -14.34
C GLY A 15 -23.12 11.94 -14.40
N PRO A 16 -22.57 12.50 -15.48
CA PRO A 16 -21.14 12.74 -15.62
C PRO A 16 -20.68 13.89 -14.71
N LEU A 17 -19.58 13.67 -13.99
CA LEU A 17 -18.92 14.70 -13.21
C LEU A 17 -18.26 15.73 -14.12
N SER A 18 -18.49 17.01 -13.83
CA SER A 18 -17.82 18.10 -14.54
C SER A 18 -16.33 18.15 -14.20
N GLN A 19 -15.46 17.99 -15.20
CA GLN A 19 -14.00 18.15 -15.05
C GLN A 19 -13.61 19.53 -14.51
N VAL A 20 -14.42 20.56 -14.76
CA VAL A 20 -14.16 21.93 -14.28
C VAL A 20 -14.45 22.06 -12.79
N LEU A 21 -15.46 21.35 -12.28
CA LEU A 21 -15.87 21.42 -10.87
C LEU A 21 -15.13 20.40 -9.99
N PHE A 22 -14.75 19.26 -10.57
CA PHE A 22 -14.06 18.16 -9.88
C PHE A 22 -12.70 17.82 -10.52
N PRO A 23 -11.82 18.80 -10.79
CA PRO A 23 -10.54 18.53 -11.45
C PRO A 23 -9.66 17.60 -10.62
N ASP A 24 -9.77 17.64 -9.29
CA ASP A 24 -9.04 16.76 -8.36
C ASP A 24 -9.44 15.30 -8.49
N VAL A 25 -10.73 15.03 -8.72
CA VAL A 25 -11.25 13.67 -8.89
C VAL A 25 -10.69 13.07 -10.18
N TYR A 26 -10.71 13.84 -11.27
CA TYR A 26 -10.14 13.42 -12.55
C TYR A 26 -8.62 13.29 -12.50
N GLU A 27 -7.92 14.21 -11.81
CA GLU A 27 -6.47 14.12 -11.64
C GLU A 27 -6.10 12.83 -10.90
N LYS A 28 -6.73 12.56 -9.76
CA LYS A 28 -6.50 11.34 -8.98
C LYS A 28 -6.90 10.08 -9.75
N ALA A 29 -8.03 10.10 -10.45
CA ALA A 29 -8.50 8.96 -11.25
C ALA A 29 -7.56 8.61 -12.42
N ASN A 30 -6.88 9.60 -13.00
CA ASN A 30 -5.93 9.38 -14.10
C ASN A 30 -4.49 9.10 -13.61
N TYR A 31 -4.13 9.58 -12.43
CA TYR A 31 -2.75 9.53 -11.92
C TYR A 31 -2.48 8.31 -11.03
N HIS A 32 -3.51 7.70 -10.43
CA HIS A 32 -3.33 6.54 -9.55
C HIS A 32 -3.37 5.20 -10.30
N LEU A 33 -2.42 4.33 -9.95
CA LEU A 33 -2.38 2.91 -10.34
C LEU A 33 -3.57 2.10 -9.81
N TYR A 34 -4.31 2.65 -8.83
CA TYR A 34 -5.45 2.00 -8.19
C TYR A 34 -6.76 2.74 -8.45
N PRO A 35 -7.86 2.00 -8.63
CA PRO A 35 -9.19 2.53 -8.84
C PRO A 35 -9.84 3.12 -7.58
N TYR A 36 -9.08 3.65 -6.61
CA TYR A 36 -9.66 4.22 -5.39
C TYR A 36 -8.71 5.20 -4.69
N PHE A 37 -9.29 6.13 -3.92
CA PHE A 37 -8.54 7.09 -3.10
C PHE A 37 -9.43 7.76 -2.05
N SER A 38 -8.82 8.34 -1.02
CA SER A 38 -9.48 9.21 -0.05
C SER A 38 -9.25 10.70 -0.38
N ARG A 39 -10.14 11.57 0.09
CA ARG A 39 -9.95 13.02 0.05
C ARG A 39 -10.71 13.73 1.17
N LEU A 40 -10.27 14.94 1.52
CA LEU A 40 -11.06 15.89 2.31
C LEU A 40 -11.80 16.85 1.38
N ASN A 41 -13.10 17.01 1.59
CA ASN A 41 -13.89 18.01 0.87
C ASN A 41 -13.79 19.41 1.52
N GLN A 42 -14.41 20.43 0.91
CA GLN A 42 -14.39 21.81 1.43
C GLN A 42 -15.03 21.97 2.81
N GLN A 43 -15.88 21.02 3.22
CA GLN A 43 -16.51 20.99 4.53
C GLN A 43 -15.61 20.33 5.60
N GLY A 44 -14.40 19.89 5.21
CA GLY A 44 -13.49 19.16 6.09
C GLY A 44 -13.91 17.72 6.34
N LYS A 45 -14.82 17.17 5.53
CA LYS A 45 -15.24 15.78 5.64
C LYS A 45 -14.39 14.88 4.77
N MET A 46 -13.94 13.75 5.31
CA MET A 46 -13.33 12.68 4.55
C MET A 46 -14.39 11.94 3.73
N GLU A 47 -14.06 11.71 2.48
CA GLU A 47 -14.78 10.91 1.50
C GLU A 47 -13.85 9.84 0.94
N LEU A 48 -14.40 8.65 0.67
CA LEU A 48 -13.71 7.58 -0.06
C LEU A 48 -14.30 7.49 -1.46
N ILE A 49 -13.45 7.29 -2.47
CA ILE A 49 -13.86 7.21 -3.87
C ILE A 49 -13.35 5.89 -4.43
N LEU A 50 -14.24 5.11 -5.04
CA LEU A 50 -13.95 3.90 -5.81
C LEU A 50 -14.34 4.16 -7.27
N ILE A 51 -13.52 3.69 -8.22
CA ILE A 51 -13.61 4.01 -9.64
C ILE A 51 -13.58 2.71 -10.45
N TYR A 52 -14.72 2.33 -10.98
CA TYR A 52 -14.86 1.19 -11.86
C TYR A 52 -14.44 1.56 -13.29
N LYS A 53 -13.99 0.55 -14.02
CA LYS A 53 -13.62 0.66 -15.42
C LYS A 53 -14.81 1.05 -16.29
N ASP A 54 -15.99 0.55 -15.95
CA ASP A 54 -17.25 0.85 -16.62
C ASP A 54 -18.43 0.57 -15.66
N ILE A 55 -19.65 0.94 -16.08
CA ILE A 55 -20.86 0.76 -15.28
C ILE A 55 -21.19 -0.72 -15.10
N ASP A 56 -20.86 -1.57 -16.08
CA ASP A 56 -21.12 -3.01 -16.03
C ASP A 56 -20.30 -3.67 -14.90
N GLU A 57 -19.03 -3.30 -14.74
CA GLU A 57 -18.19 -3.77 -13.63
C GLU A 57 -18.77 -3.37 -12.26
N PHE A 58 -19.35 -2.17 -12.14
CA PHE A 58 -20.04 -1.80 -10.89
C PHE A 58 -21.26 -2.68 -10.63
N SER A 59 -22.07 -2.98 -11.64
CA SER A 59 -23.27 -3.82 -11.49
C SER A 59 -22.94 -5.25 -11.03
N GLU A 60 -21.75 -5.77 -11.37
CA GLU A 60 -21.27 -7.06 -10.85
C GLU A 60 -20.91 -7.00 -9.34
N ASN A 61 -20.75 -5.79 -8.79
CA ASN A 61 -20.32 -5.54 -7.41
C ASN A 61 -21.39 -4.88 -6.52
N GLU A 62 -22.59 -4.60 -7.06
CA GLU A 62 -23.65 -3.79 -6.41
C GLU A 62 -24.17 -4.41 -5.10
N GLU A 63 -24.16 -5.75 -4.97
CA GLU A 63 -24.63 -6.45 -3.76
C GLU A 63 -23.56 -6.56 -2.65
N SER A 64 -22.44 -5.83 -2.77
CA SER A 64 -21.36 -5.90 -1.79
C SER A 64 -21.78 -5.40 -0.40
N GLN A 65 -21.48 -6.19 0.63
CA GLN A 65 -21.55 -5.70 2.01
C GLN A 65 -20.21 -5.09 2.37
N ASN A 66 -20.21 -3.78 2.59
CA ASN A 66 -19.01 -3.03 2.89
C ASN A 66 -18.80 -2.89 4.41
N GLN A 67 -17.57 -3.12 4.85
CA GLN A 67 -17.15 -2.92 6.24
C GLN A 67 -15.79 -2.24 6.29
N LEU A 68 -15.56 -1.45 7.34
CA LEU A 68 -14.23 -0.92 7.63
C LEU A 68 -13.52 -1.79 8.65
N GLU A 69 -12.22 -1.85 8.52
CA GLU A 69 -11.31 -2.37 9.52
C GLU A 69 -10.13 -1.41 9.69
N PHE A 70 -9.80 -1.11 10.94
CA PHE A 70 -8.64 -0.29 11.26
C PHE A 70 -7.47 -1.19 11.61
N SER A 71 -6.29 -0.83 11.11
CA SER A 71 -5.03 -1.44 11.51
C SER A 71 -3.95 -0.38 11.62
N ALA A 72 -2.88 -0.69 12.33
CA ALA A 72 -1.73 0.20 12.39
C ALA A 72 -0.45 -0.62 12.43
N ARG A 73 0.59 -0.08 11.80
CA ARG A 73 1.93 -0.64 11.81
C ARG A 73 2.94 0.50 11.70
N GLU A 74 3.86 0.57 12.64
CA GLU A 74 4.81 1.70 12.73
C GLU A 74 4.07 3.05 12.65
N SER A 75 4.56 4.00 11.85
CA SER A 75 3.90 5.27 11.61
C SER A 75 2.73 5.21 10.61
N GLN A 76 2.30 4.03 10.16
CA GLN A 76 1.17 3.88 9.25
C GLN A 76 -0.08 3.48 10.00
N TRP A 77 -1.10 4.32 9.88
CA TRP A 77 -2.47 3.97 10.24
C TRP A 77 -3.24 3.66 8.95
N MET A 78 -3.90 2.51 8.91
CA MET A 78 -4.59 2.03 7.71
C MET A 78 -6.07 1.80 8.00
N VAL A 79 -6.88 2.17 7.01
CA VAL A 79 -8.30 1.87 6.96
C VAL A 79 -8.52 0.93 5.79
N MET A 80 -8.91 -0.30 6.06
CA MET A 80 -9.28 -1.26 5.03
C MET A 80 -10.78 -1.20 4.81
N LEU A 81 -11.21 -0.88 3.60
CA LEU A 81 -12.59 -1.07 3.18
C LEU A 81 -12.71 -2.45 2.55
N TRP A 82 -13.42 -3.36 3.21
CA TRP A 82 -13.72 -4.68 2.67
C TRP A 82 -15.05 -4.67 1.96
N ALA A 83 -15.08 -5.08 0.70
CA ALA A 83 -16.29 -5.36 -0.06
C ALA A 83 -16.49 -6.87 -0.15
N GLN A 84 -17.56 -7.37 0.49
CA GLN A 84 -17.91 -8.79 0.47
C GLN A 84 -19.03 -9.05 -0.52
N LEU A 85 -18.74 -9.79 -1.59
CA LEU A 85 -19.75 -10.29 -2.53
C LEU A 85 -20.27 -11.68 -2.12
N PRO A 86 -21.55 -12.00 -2.38
CA PRO A 86 -22.07 -13.34 -2.12
C PRO A 86 -21.29 -14.43 -2.87
N GLY A 87 -20.69 -15.37 -2.14
CA GLY A 87 -20.02 -16.54 -2.71
C GLY A 87 -18.60 -16.31 -3.27
N LEU A 88 -18.01 -15.14 -3.02
CA LEU A 88 -16.63 -14.80 -3.39
C LEU A 88 -15.79 -14.44 -2.15
N GLU A 89 -14.47 -14.45 -2.30
CA GLU A 89 -13.57 -13.89 -1.30
C GLU A 89 -13.74 -12.36 -1.20
N PRO A 90 -13.69 -11.77 0.02
CA PRO A 90 -13.80 -10.33 0.19
C PRO A 90 -12.63 -9.59 -0.47
N ILE A 91 -12.94 -8.45 -1.09
CA ILE A 91 -11.97 -7.58 -1.75
C ILE A 91 -11.64 -6.42 -0.81
N GLY A 92 -10.36 -6.17 -0.55
CA GLY A 92 -9.90 -5.10 0.34
C GLY A 92 -9.37 -3.89 -0.42
N TYR A 93 -9.81 -2.70 -0.02
CA TYR A 93 -9.31 -1.40 -0.51
C TYR A 93 -8.60 -0.66 0.64
N PRO A 94 -7.26 -0.73 0.71
CA PRO A 94 -6.49 -0.08 1.78
C PRO A 94 -6.31 1.42 1.57
N PHE A 95 -6.75 2.23 2.53
CA PHE A 95 -6.46 3.65 2.62
C PHE A 95 -5.38 3.89 3.68
N LEU A 96 -4.22 4.37 3.25
CA LEU A 96 -3.03 4.52 4.09
C LEU A 96 -2.86 5.97 4.54
N PHE A 97 -2.58 6.15 5.83
CA PHE A 97 -2.30 7.43 6.45
C PHE A 97 -0.99 7.34 7.22
N ASP A 98 0.05 7.99 6.71
CA ASP A 98 1.35 8.05 7.40
C ASP A 98 1.35 9.20 8.41
N THR A 99 1.36 8.83 9.69
CA THR A 99 1.27 9.73 10.84
C THR A 99 2.49 10.63 10.97
N ARG A 100 3.57 10.44 10.20
CA ARG A 100 4.68 11.41 10.14
C ARG A 100 4.28 12.71 9.44
N TYR A 101 3.33 12.67 8.50
CA TYR A 101 2.88 13.83 7.76
C TYR A 101 1.68 14.50 8.42
N SER A 102 1.79 15.80 8.72
CA SER A 102 0.73 16.55 9.41
C SER A 102 -0.60 16.58 8.66
N ALA A 103 -0.57 16.56 7.32
CA ALA A 103 -1.77 16.53 6.51
C ALA A 103 -2.53 15.20 6.67
N MET A 104 -1.83 14.07 6.54
CA MET A 104 -2.43 12.73 6.71
C MET A 104 -2.90 12.47 8.14
N ARG A 105 -2.20 13.03 9.14
CA ARG A 105 -2.68 13.01 10.53
C ARG A 105 -4.02 13.72 10.69
N GLU A 106 -4.17 14.87 10.05
CA GLU A 106 -5.42 15.62 10.11
C GLU A 106 -6.54 14.85 9.40
N GLU A 107 -6.27 14.25 8.24
CA GLU A 107 -7.21 13.37 7.54
C GLU A 107 -7.68 12.21 8.42
N ALA A 108 -6.76 11.47 9.03
CA ALA A 108 -7.07 10.36 9.94
C ALA A 108 -7.90 10.82 11.14
N ARG A 109 -7.55 11.96 11.75
CA ARG A 109 -8.32 12.56 12.84
C ARG A 109 -9.73 12.95 12.42
N GLN A 110 -9.90 13.52 11.23
CA GLN A 110 -11.22 13.90 10.73
C GLN A 110 -12.10 12.67 10.49
N LEU A 111 -11.56 11.60 9.90
CA LEU A 111 -12.30 10.35 9.74
C LEU A 111 -12.77 9.79 11.09
N LEU A 112 -11.86 9.67 12.06
CA LEU A 112 -12.23 9.17 13.40
C LEU A 112 -13.27 10.06 14.08
N ALA A 113 -13.16 11.38 13.94
CA ALA A 113 -14.11 12.32 14.52
C ALA A 113 -15.51 12.24 13.87
N GLN A 114 -15.58 11.87 12.59
CA GLN A 114 -16.85 11.72 11.87
C GLN A 114 -17.66 10.49 12.30
N GLY A 115 -17.00 9.38 12.64
CA GLY A 115 -17.64 8.10 12.99
C GLY A 115 -18.41 7.41 11.86
N GLN A 116 -18.42 8.01 10.68
CA GLN A 116 -18.98 7.53 9.44
C GLN A 116 -18.23 8.14 8.25
N VAL A 117 -18.28 7.47 7.12
CA VAL A 117 -17.65 7.94 5.88
C VAL A 117 -18.57 7.71 4.69
N LEU A 118 -18.61 8.70 3.80
CA LEU A 118 -19.30 8.54 2.52
C LEU A 118 -18.36 7.85 1.54
N ILE A 119 -18.87 6.82 0.88
CA ILE A 119 -18.17 6.10 -0.18
C ILE A 119 -18.88 6.43 -1.48
N HIS A 120 -18.12 6.94 -2.46
CA HIS A 120 -18.60 7.35 -3.76
C HIS A 120 -18.13 6.36 -4.82
N TYR A 121 -19.08 5.83 -5.59
CA TYR A 121 -18.83 4.87 -6.65
C TYR A 121 -18.91 5.61 -7.99
N LEU A 122 -17.78 5.69 -8.67
CA LEU A 122 -17.66 6.29 -9.99
C LEU A 122 -17.35 5.21 -11.02
N ALA A 123 -17.66 5.44 -12.28
CA ALA A 123 -17.12 4.64 -13.38
C ALA A 123 -16.74 5.48 -14.58
N TRP A 124 -15.84 4.97 -15.39
CA TRP A 124 -15.54 5.57 -16.68
C TRP A 124 -16.62 5.25 -17.71
N GLU A 125 -17.07 6.28 -18.42
CA GLU A 125 -17.78 6.12 -19.68
C GLU A 125 -17.14 7.05 -20.73
N GLY A 126 -16.35 6.44 -21.62
CA GLY A 126 -15.46 7.19 -22.51
C GLY A 126 -14.41 7.97 -21.69
N ASN A 127 -14.44 9.30 -21.79
CA ASN A 127 -13.48 10.19 -21.10
C ASN A 127 -14.09 10.89 -19.87
N ASN A 128 -15.30 10.50 -19.46
CA ASN A 128 -16.00 11.12 -18.33
C ASN A 128 -16.14 10.12 -17.19
N LEU A 129 -16.01 10.62 -15.97
CA LEU A 129 -16.37 9.89 -14.76
C LEU A 129 -17.86 10.11 -14.48
N TRP A 130 -18.61 9.02 -14.44
CA TRP A 130 -20.00 9.02 -14.02
C TRP A 130 -20.11 8.71 -12.55
N TYR A 131 -20.97 9.44 -11.86
CA TYR A 131 -21.25 9.17 -10.46
C TYR A 131 -22.46 8.25 -10.35
N ILE A 132 -22.21 7.00 -9.98
CA ILE A 132 -23.20 5.93 -10.09
C ILE A 132 -24.02 5.82 -8.82
N TYR A 133 -23.31 5.68 -7.70
CA TYR A 133 -23.91 5.33 -6.42
C TYR A 133 -23.10 5.93 -5.29
N GLN A 134 -23.72 6.03 -4.13
CA GLN A 134 -23.05 6.38 -2.90
C GLN A 134 -23.64 5.58 -1.75
N GLU A 135 -22.81 5.31 -0.76
CA GLU A 135 -23.28 4.79 0.51
C GLU A 135 -22.61 5.51 1.67
N ASN A 136 -23.22 5.40 2.84
CA ASN A 136 -22.69 5.93 4.07
C ASN A 136 -22.38 4.76 5.00
N LEU A 137 -21.10 4.58 5.32
CA LEU A 137 -20.64 3.49 6.15
C LEU A 137 -20.33 4.01 7.56
N SER A 138 -21.13 3.56 8.53
CA SER A 138 -20.90 3.86 9.93
C SER A 138 -19.94 2.86 10.56
N PHE A 139 -18.92 3.38 11.25
CA PHE A 139 -17.95 2.59 12.01
C PHE A 139 -17.90 3.06 13.47
N GLN A 140 -19.02 3.58 13.98
CA GLN A 140 -19.12 4.15 15.33
C GLN A 140 -18.63 3.20 16.42
N HIS A 141 -18.88 1.90 16.25
CA HIS A 141 -18.48 0.84 17.18
C HIS A 141 -16.97 0.52 17.15
N GLN A 142 -16.23 1.03 16.17
CA GLN A 142 -14.80 0.82 15.98
C GLN A 142 -13.96 2.07 16.29
N ILE A 143 -14.58 3.22 16.61
CA ILE A 143 -13.86 4.49 16.84
C ILE A 143 -12.81 4.35 17.95
N GLU A 144 -13.13 3.67 19.03
CA GLU A 144 -12.20 3.48 20.15
C GLU A 144 -10.94 2.72 19.69
N GLU A 145 -11.14 1.63 18.95
CA GLU A 145 -10.05 0.81 18.42
C GLU A 145 -9.25 1.55 17.33
N GLY A 146 -9.95 2.20 16.39
CA GLY A 146 -9.32 3.03 15.37
C GLY A 146 -8.49 4.17 15.97
N THR A 147 -8.97 4.79 17.06
CA THR A 147 -8.23 5.82 17.81
C THR A 147 -7.01 5.23 18.52
N ARG A 148 -7.15 4.07 19.16
CA ARG A 148 -6.04 3.38 19.82
C ARG A 148 -4.92 3.07 18.81
N LEU A 149 -5.28 2.53 17.65
CA LEU A 149 -4.36 2.22 16.56
C LEU A 149 -3.74 3.48 15.94
N PHE A 150 -4.50 4.55 15.78
CA PHE A 150 -3.99 5.83 15.32
C PHE A 150 -2.96 6.42 16.30
N LEU A 151 -3.24 6.37 17.61
CA LEU A 151 -2.32 6.85 18.64
C LEU A 151 -1.05 6.00 18.69
N TYR A 152 -1.17 4.69 18.55
CA TYR A 152 -0.02 3.79 18.40
C TYR A 152 0.86 4.21 17.23
N ALA A 153 0.25 4.44 16.05
CA ALA A 153 1.00 4.89 14.89
C ALA A 153 1.57 6.32 15.05
N TYR A 154 0.87 7.20 15.76
CA TYR A 154 1.30 8.57 16.01
C TYR A 154 2.48 8.66 17.01
N GLN A 155 2.51 7.77 17.99
CA GLN A 155 3.55 7.68 19.01
C GLN A 155 4.76 6.86 18.56
N PHE A 156 4.71 6.30 17.35
CA PHE A 156 5.82 5.55 16.79
C PHE A 156 7.02 6.47 16.59
N ASP A 157 8.01 6.31 17.46
CA ASP A 157 9.36 6.85 17.33
C ASP A 157 10.18 5.81 16.58
N ASP A 158 10.96 6.21 15.58
CA ASP A 158 11.74 5.30 14.70
C ASP A 158 12.73 4.40 15.50
N GLU A 159 12.90 4.61 16.82
CA GLU A 159 13.78 3.86 17.70
C GLU A 159 13.17 2.58 18.32
N ILE A 160 11.85 2.32 18.17
CA ILE A 160 11.22 1.11 18.73
C ILE A 160 11.03 0.06 17.63
N LEU A 161 12.11 -0.70 17.38
CA LEU A 161 12.07 -1.97 16.65
C LEU A 161 11.15 -2.96 17.40
N PHE A 162 10.19 -3.53 16.68
CA PHE A 162 9.27 -4.55 17.20
C PHE A 162 10.00 -5.86 17.50
N GLU A 163 9.82 -6.38 18.71
CA GLU A 163 9.81 -7.83 18.97
C GLU A 163 8.44 -8.35 18.49
N ASP A 164 8.42 -9.29 17.55
CA ASP A 164 7.20 -10.01 17.14
C ASP A 164 7.49 -11.53 17.13
N GLU A 165 6.69 -12.28 17.88
CA GLU A 165 6.96 -13.63 18.43
C GLU A 165 6.70 -14.83 17.48
N ASP A 166 6.43 -14.64 16.18
CA ASP A 166 5.89 -15.73 15.34
C ASP A 166 6.83 -16.34 14.28
N LEU A 167 8.01 -15.78 14.02
CA LEU A 167 8.98 -16.36 13.08
C LEU A 167 10.23 -16.84 13.82
N VAL A 168 10.57 -18.11 13.66
CA VAL A 168 11.86 -18.62 14.13
C VAL A 168 12.95 -18.04 13.23
N GLU A 169 13.71 -17.08 13.76
CA GLU A 169 14.83 -16.48 13.06
C GLU A 169 16.03 -17.43 13.03
N LYS A 170 16.62 -17.59 11.85
CA LYS A 170 17.88 -18.32 11.67
C LYS A 170 18.82 -17.52 10.79
N THR A 171 20.10 -17.88 10.87
CA THR A 171 21.12 -17.40 9.95
C THR A 171 21.69 -18.61 9.21
N MET A 172 21.88 -18.47 7.90
CA MET A 172 22.55 -19.46 7.06
C MET A 172 23.64 -18.81 6.23
N ASN A 173 24.62 -19.60 5.82
CA ASN A 173 25.64 -19.12 4.89
C ASN A 173 25.11 -19.14 3.45
N ALA A 174 25.47 -18.16 2.63
CA ALA A 174 25.12 -18.14 1.20
C ALA A 174 25.58 -19.41 0.44
N THR A 175 26.63 -20.11 0.89
CA THR A 175 27.07 -21.39 0.29
C THR A 175 26.09 -22.54 0.49
N GLU A 176 25.15 -22.40 1.42
CA GLU A 176 24.13 -23.40 1.77
C GLU A 176 22.84 -23.21 0.98
N LEU A 177 22.76 -22.18 0.12
CA LEU A 177 21.57 -21.92 -0.69
C LEU A 177 21.29 -23.07 -1.68
N PRO A 178 20.00 -23.40 -1.89
CA PRO A 178 19.61 -24.51 -2.76
C PRO A 178 19.97 -24.25 -4.23
N THR A 179 20.52 -25.26 -4.90
CA THR A 179 20.86 -25.17 -6.33
C THR A 179 19.61 -24.82 -7.17
N GLY A 180 19.65 -23.71 -7.92
CA GLY A 180 18.55 -23.27 -8.79
C GLY A 180 17.90 -21.94 -8.43
N TYR A 181 18.16 -21.40 -7.23
CA TYR A 181 17.57 -20.13 -6.76
C TYR A 181 17.84 -18.93 -7.70
N LEU A 182 18.96 -18.94 -8.43
CA LEU A 182 19.36 -17.90 -9.41
C LEU A 182 18.43 -17.83 -10.63
N GLU A 183 17.69 -18.90 -10.93
CA GLU A 183 16.82 -18.96 -12.10
C GLU A 183 15.41 -18.41 -11.82
N HIS A 184 15.09 -18.17 -10.55
CA HIS A 184 13.79 -17.67 -10.13
C HIS A 184 13.52 -16.28 -10.70
N GLU A 185 12.30 -16.10 -11.21
CA GLU A 185 11.78 -14.82 -11.68
C GLU A 185 10.90 -14.20 -10.59
N GLY A 186 10.87 -12.87 -10.54
CA GLY A 186 9.97 -12.11 -9.67
C GLY A 186 9.78 -10.68 -10.14
N LEU A 187 9.07 -9.89 -9.35
CA LEU A 187 8.88 -8.46 -9.59
C LEU A 187 9.89 -7.65 -8.78
N SER A 188 10.74 -6.90 -9.48
CA SER A 188 11.73 -6.00 -8.90
C SER A 188 11.15 -4.61 -8.76
N ILE A 189 11.13 -4.08 -7.54
CA ILE A 189 10.78 -2.69 -7.20
C ILE A 189 12.05 -1.85 -7.31
N TYR A 190 12.02 -0.81 -8.14
CA TYR A 190 13.13 0.11 -8.33
C TYR A 190 12.93 1.39 -7.52
N LEU A 191 13.95 1.74 -6.74
CA LEU A 191 13.98 2.92 -5.89
C LEU A 191 15.12 3.85 -6.30
N ASN A 192 14.86 5.16 -6.30
CA ASN A 192 15.87 6.21 -6.38
C ASN A 192 16.60 6.33 -5.03
N TYR A 193 17.49 5.38 -4.77
CA TYR A 193 18.24 5.31 -3.53
C TYR A 193 19.19 6.50 -3.35
N GLY A 194 19.75 7.05 -4.43
CA GLY A 194 20.58 8.25 -4.39
C GLY A 194 19.85 9.47 -3.80
N ALA A 195 18.56 9.64 -4.11
CA ALA A 195 17.75 10.69 -3.49
C ALA A 195 17.57 10.45 -1.98
N LEU A 196 17.27 9.22 -1.58
CA LEU A 196 17.15 8.83 -0.17
C LEU A 196 18.44 9.07 0.63
N VAL A 197 19.59 8.68 0.07
CA VAL A 197 20.90 8.89 0.69
C VAL A 197 21.20 10.38 0.83
N THR A 198 20.84 11.18 -0.17
CA THR A 198 21.03 12.65 -0.13
C THR A 198 20.20 13.29 0.97
N GLU A 199 18.98 12.80 1.20
CA GLU A 199 18.06 13.33 2.20
C GLU A 199 18.40 12.88 3.63
N LEU A 200 18.71 11.60 3.81
CA LEU A 200 18.76 10.96 5.14
C LEU A 200 20.17 10.54 5.58
N GLY A 201 21.13 10.50 4.66
CA GLY A 201 22.40 9.79 4.84
C GLY A 201 22.28 8.30 4.55
N GLU A 202 23.41 7.66 4.26
CA GLU A 202 23.47 6.28 3.75
C GLU A 202 22.91 5.24 4.75
N GLU A 203 23.33 5.33 6.00
CA GLU A 203 22.90 4.40 7.06
C GLU A 203 21.38 4.44 7.26
N LYS A 204 20.81 5.63 7.43
CA LYS A 204 19.37 5.82 7.60
C LYS A 204 18.56 5.47 6.35
N ALA A 205 19.09 5.75 5.16
CA ALA A 205 18.46 5.34 3.90
C ALA A 205 18.39 3.82 3.81
N ARG A 206 19.48 3.12 4.18
CA ARG A 206 19.52 1.65 4.23
C ARG A 206 18.52 1.10 5.24
N GLU A 207 18.52 1.60 6.47
CA GLU A 207 17.58 1.18 7.52
C GLU A 207 16.13 1.37 7.09
N LYS A 208 15.78 2.54 6.56
CA LYS A 208 14.44 2.86 6.08
C LYS A 208 13.96 1.91 4.97
N VAL A 209 14.84 1.58 4.03
CA VAL A 209 14.51 0.64 2.96
C VAL A 209 14.34 -0.79 3.51
N MET A 210 15.29 -1.23 4.33
CA MET A 210 15.27 -2.58 4.88
C MET A 210 14.08 -2.80 5.80
N ALA A 211 13.78 -1.86 6.69
CA ALA A 211 12.61 -1.91 7.57
C ALA A 211 11.33 -2.14 6.77
N ARG A 212 11.11 -1.40 5.67
CA ARG A 212 9.94 -1.58 4.80
C ARG A 212 9.92 -2.90 4.05
N ALA A 213 11.08 -3.38 3.59
CA ALA A 213 11.17 -4.69 2.95
C ALA A 213 10.80 -5.80 3.93
N PHE A 214 11.31 -5.74 5.16
CA PHE A 214 10.93 -6.66 6.24
C PHE A 214 9.45 -6.51 6.59
N GLN A 215 8.90 -5.30 6.63
CA GLN A 215 7.47 -5.12 6.87
C GLN A 215 6.62 -5.87 5.85
N GLY A 216 6.89 -5.67 4.56
CA GLY A 216 6.15 -6.38 3.52
C GLY A 216 6.28 -7.89 3.63
N ILE A 217 7.47 -8.42 3.97
CA ILE A 217 7.73 -9.85 4.21
C ILE A 217 6.88 -10.42 5.34
N HIS A 218 6.86 -9.76 6.50
CA HIS A 218 6.10 -10.21 7.66
C HIS A 218 4.58 -10.26 7.40
N ASN A 219 4.07 -9.52 6.42
CA ASN A 219 2.67 -9.55 6.04
C ASN A 219 2.31 -10.69 5.07
N VAL A 220 3.29 -11.48 4.62
CA VAL A 220 3.08 -12.63 3.73
C VAL A 220 3.01 -13.91 4.54
N LYS A 221 1.80 -14.45 4.73
CA LYS A 221 1.61 -15.75 5.39
C LYS A 221 1.54 -16.87 4.37
N GLY A 222 2.22 -17.97 4.68
CA GLY A 222 2.09 -19.24 3.94
C GLY A 222 2.75 -19.29 2.56
N ALA A 223 3.54 -18.28 2.17
CA ALA A 223 4.32 -18.32 0.93
C ALA A 223 5.81 -18.50 1.21
N GLU A 224 6.48 -19.20 0.31
CA GLU A 224 7.93 -19.38 0.35
C GLU A 224 8.60 -18.42 -0.64
N TYR A 225 9.60 -17.69 -0.19
CA TYR A 225 10.26 -16.69 -1.02
C TYR A 225 11.67 -16.34 -0.54
N PHE A 226 12.38 -15.61 -1.40
CA PHE A 226 13.67 -14.99 -1.23
C PHE A 226 13.51 -13.50 -1.46
N LEU A 227 14.04 -12.69 -0.55
CA LEU A 227 14.23 -11.26 -0.73
C LEU A 227 15.60 -11.00 -1.32
N TRP A 228 15.62 -10.36 -2.47
CA TRP A 228 16.84 -9.97 -3.17
C TRP A 228 17.03 -8.49 -3.13
N VAL A 229 18.29 -8.08 -3.00
CA VAL A 229 18.70 -6.69 -3.13
C VAL A 229 19.75 -6.60 -4.23
N GLY A 230 19.58 -5.62 -5.10
CA GLY A 230 20.46 -5.34 -6.22
C GLY A 230 20.82 -3.88 -6.28
N ASP A 231 22.11 -3.58 -6.37
CA ASP A 231 22.57 -2.24 -6.76
C ASP A 231 22.40 -2.08 -8.28
N ARG A 232 22.01 -0.89 -8.70
CA ARG A 232 21.73 -0.54 -10.09
C ARG A 232 22.42 0.77 -10.43
N LYS A 233 22.72 0.93 -11.72
CA LYS A 233 23.34 2.15 -12.25
C LYS A 233 22.54 3.39 -11.82
N ASN A 234 23.28 4.48 -11.55
CA ASN A 234 22.76 5.77 -11.11
C ASN A 234 22.18 5.75 -9.69
N ASN A 235 22.82 5.02 -8.76
CA ASN A 235 22.42 4.94 -7.35
C ASN A 235 20.96 4.50 -7.20
N ARG A 236 20.57 3.50 -7.98
CA ARG A 236 19.25 2.90 -7.89
C ARG A 236 19.37 1.61 -7.11
N LEU A 237 18.35 1.32 -6.33
CA LEU A 237 18.26 0.06 -5.62
C LEU A 237 17.09 -0.72 -6.20
N SER A 238 17.29 -2.02 -6.42
CA SER A 238 16.20 -2.93 -6.74
C SER A 238 15.97 -3.89 -5.58
N ILE A 239 14.71 -4.08 -5.22
CA ILE A 239 14.27 -5.07 -4.24
C ILE A 239 13.33 -6.04 -4.93
N THR A 240 13.60 -7.34 -4.84
CA THR A 240 12.83 -8.36 -5.57
C THR A 240 12.41 -9.47 -4.63
N LEU A 241 11.18 -9.96 -4.75
CA LEU A 241 10.75 -11.22 -4.14
C LEU A 241 10.64 -12.33 -5.18
N THR A 242 11.18 -13.51 -4.88
CA THR A 242 11.05 -14.70 -5.73
C THR A 242 10.86 -15.97 -4.89
N PRO A 243 10.26 -17.06 -5.39
CA PRO A 243 9.43 -17.15 -6.59
C PRO A 243 7.98 -16.70 -6.30
N GLY A 244 7.14 -16.58 -7.32
CA GLY A 244 5.69 -16.62 -7.15
C GLY A 244 4.94 -15.28 -7.19
N PHE A 245 5.61 -14.13 -7.02
CA PHE A 245 4.95 -12.83 -7.18
C PHE A 245 5.05 -12.38 -8.63
N CYS A 246 4.20 -12.97 -9.46
CA CYS A 246 4.13 -12.70 -10.90
C CYS A 246 3.28 -11.45 -11.21
N GLU A 247 2.26 -11.17 -10.41
CA GLU A 247 1.33 -10.06 -10.64
C GLU A 247 1.56 -8.92 -9.66
N GLU A 248 1.53 -7.67 -10.16
CA GLU A 248 1.77 -6.47 -9.33
C GLU A 248 0.74 -6.32 -8.21
N ARG A 249 -0.51 -6.77 -8.44
CA ARG A 249 -1.61 -6.71 -7.47
C ARG A 249 -1.40 -7.62 -6.27
N GLU A 250 -0.61 -8.68 -6.43
CA GLU A 250 -0.32 -9.67 -5.39
C GLU A 250 1.05 -9.44 -4.73
N HIS A 251 1.79 -8.40 -5.15
CA HIS A 251 3.15 -8.19 -4.69
C HIS A 251 3.18 -7.57 -3.28
N PRO A 252 3.66 -8.30 -2.27
CA PRO A 252 3.44 -7.93 -0.88
C PRO A 252 4.31 -6.78 -0.40
N LEU A 253 5.44 -6.50 -1.06
CA LEU A 253 6.23 -5.31 -0.76
C LEU A 253 5.71 -4.06 -1.47
N LEU A 254 4.95 -4.23 -2.57
CA LEU A 254 4.67 -3.10 -3.45
C LEU A 254 3.89 -1.98 -2.73
N PRO A 255 2.87 -2.29 -1.89
CA PRO A 255 2.20 -1.27 -1.09
C PRO A 255 3.12 -0.46 -0.16
N PHE A 256 4.22 -1.05 0.34
CA PHE A 256 5.15 -0.38 1.25
C PHE A 256 6.07 0.62 0.55
N PHE A 257 6.35 0.39 -0.73
CA PHE A 257 7.28 1.21 -1.51
C PHE A 257 6.58 2.19 -2.45
N MET A 258 5.45 1.82 -3.05
CA MET A 258 4.89 2.60 -4.17
C MET A 258 4.37 4.00 -3.80
N PHE A 259 4.00 4.22 -2.55
CA PHE A 259 3.55 5.52 -2.05
C PHE A 259 4.72 6.42 -1.60
N GLN A 260 5.96 5.94 -1.78
CA GLN A 260 7.16 6.67 -1.37
C GLN A 260 7.70 7.53 -2.53
N PRO A 261 8.19 8.75 -2.26
CA PRO A 261 8.76 9.63 -3.29
C PRO A 261 9.90 9.00 -4.09
N GLU A 262 10.65 8.08 -3.48
CA GLU A 262 11.76 7.36 -4.09
C GLU A 262 11.34 6.24 -5.05
N PHE A 263 10.06 5.85 -5.09
CA PHE A 263 9.60 4.79 -5.98
C PHE A 263 9.68 5.22 -7.43
N GLU A 264 10.30 4.40 -8.28
CA GLU A 264 10.42 4.69 -9.71
C GLU A 264 9.51 3.80 -10.56
N LYS A 265 9.56 2.48 -10.37
CA LYS A 265 8.86 1.50 -11.21
C LYS A 265 8.94 0.08 -10.65
N VAL A 266 8.13 -0.80 -11.22
CA VAL A 266 8.24 -2.26 -11.06
C VAL A 266 8.65 -2.88 -12.40
N LYS A 267 9.43 -3.97 -12.35
CA LYS A 267 9.76 -4.75 -13.55
C LYS A 267 9.91 -6.22 -13.21
N ARG A 268 9.35 -7.09 -14.06
CA ARG A 268 9.56 -8.55 -13.94
C ARG A 268 10.95 -8.92 -14.45
N GLU A 269 11.75 -9.54 -13.59
CA GLU A 269 13.14 -9.86 -13.84
C GLU A 269 13.60 -11.11 -13.09
N LYS A 270 14.74 -11.68 -13.51
CA LYS A 270 15.46 -12.73 -12.79
C LYS A 270 16.61 -12.10 -12.01
N PRO A 271 16.48 -11.83 -10.70
CA PRO A 271 17.47 -11.06 -9.93
C PRO A 271 18.88 -11.67 -10.02
N GLY A 272 19.00 -13.00 -10.02
CA GLY A 272 20.29 -13.69 -10.21
C GLY A 272 21.01 -13.36 -11.52
N SER A 273 20.28 -13.03 -12.60
CA SER A 273 20.89 -12.63 -13.89
C SER A 273 21.51 -11.24 -13.85
N PHE A 274 21.10 -10.40 -12.89
CA PHE A 274 21.60 -9.03 -12.71
C PHE A 274 22.67 -8.90 -11.62
N GLY A 275 23.05 -10.02 -10.99
CA GLY A 275 24.01 -10.03 -9.89
C GLY A 275 23.40 -9.61 -8.55
N ASP A 276 22.08 -9.65 -8.41
CA ASP A 276 21.42 -9.40 -7.14
C ASP A 276 21.72 -10.52 -6.16
N ILE A 277 21.75 -10.15 -4.89
CA ILE A 277 22.00 -11.10 -3.80
C ILE A 277 20.73 -11.31 -2.97
N PRO A 278 20.33 -12.57 -2.71
CA PRO A 278 19.29 -12.84 -1.75
C PRO A 278 19.84 -12.60 -0.35
N ILE A 279 19.10 -11.84 0.45
CA ILE A 279 19.49 -11.46 1.82
C ILE A 279 18.62 -12.13 2.87
N VAL A 280 17.43 -12.59 2.48
CA VAL A 280 16.47 -13.30 3.35
C VAL A 280 15.80 -14.39 2.54
N SER A 281 15.49 -15.52 3.18
CA SER A 281 14.54 -16.51 2.68
C SER A 281 13.49 -16.83 3.74
N VAL A 282 12.25 -17.03 3.32
CA VAL A 282 11.19 -17.61 4.14
C VAL A 282 10.79 -18.95 3.54
N GLN A 283 10.94 -20.02 4.32
CA GLN A 283 10.62 -21.39 3.92
C GLN A 283 9.99 -22.11 5.11
N GLU A 284 8.90 -22.85 4.90
CA GLU A 284 8.18 -23.56 5.98
C GLU A 284 7.86 -22.68 7.23
N GLY A 285 7.65 -21.37 7.04
CA GLY A 285 7.41 -20.42 8.14
C GLY A 285 8.66 -20.05 8.96
N ILE A 286 9.86 -20.35 8.46
CA ILE A 286 11.15 -19.98 9.07
C ILE A 286 11.76 -18.83 8.26
N LEU A 287 11.99 -17.70 8.92
CA LEU A 287 12.73 -16.58 8.33
C LEU A 287 14.23 -16.81 8.54
N THR A 288 14.96 -16.90 7.45
CA THR A 288 16.41 -17.15 7.45
C THR A 288 17.15 -15.99 6.81
N PHE A 289 18.03 -15.35 7.59
CA PHE A 289 18.98 -14.34 7.10
C PHE A 289 20.14 -15.03 6.39
N ILE A 290 20.51 -14.52 5.22
CA ILE A 290 21.57 -15.09 4.39
C ILE A 290 22.82 -14.25 4.56
N GLU A 291 23.84 -14.85 5.17
CA GLU A 291 25.15 -14.22 5.30
C GLU A 291 26.01 -14.49 4.08
N TRP A 292 26.38 -13.39 3.42
CA TRP A 292 27.41 -13.37 2.40
C TRP A 292 28.73 -13.10 3.11
N ASN A 293 29.56 -14.14 3.27
CA ASN A 293 30.91 -13.97 3.81
C ASN A 293 31.65 -12.97 2.90
N GLY A 294 31.95 -11.80 3.44
CA GLY A 294 32.51 -10.67 2.71
C GLY A 294 33.80 -11.01 1.99
N GLY A 295 33.89 -10.54 0.75
CA GLY A 295 35.12 -9.97 0.22
C GLY A 295 35.20 -8.50 0.61
#